data_AF-A0A9P5PLB3-F1
#
_entry.id   AF-A0A9P5PLB3-F1
#
_cell.length_a   1.000
_cell.length_b   1.000
_cell.length_c   1.000
_cell.angle_alpha   90.00
_cell.angle_beta   90.00
_cell.angle_gamma   90.00
#
_symmetry.space_group_name_H-M   'P 1'
#
loop_
_entity.id
_entity.type
_entity.pdbx_description
1 polymer ?
#
loop_
_entity_poly.entity_id
_entity_poly.type
_entity_poly.pdbx_seq_one_letter_code
_entity_poly.pdbx_strand_id
1 'polypeptide(L)' 'MVGPRPIFYKVPVTQDLVSYLSTGQYPSQPTIVQRLVPPVADKEAYMVHGMNPLADRRVVFRCLKAMGALL' A
#
# COMPACT_ATOMS: atom_id res chain seq x y z
N MET A 1 -5.37 -8.90 20.97
CA MET A 1 -5.24 -9.15 19.52
C MET A 1 -4.48 -8.00 18.89
N VAL A 2 -3.48 -8.29 18.06
CA VAL A 2 -2.75 -7.27 17.29
C VAL A 2 -3.62 -6.84 16.12
N GLY A 3 -3.84 -5.54 15.95
CA GLY A 3 -4.59 -5.01 14.80
C GLY A 3 -3.81 -5.16 13.49
N PRO A 4 -4.47 -5.18 12.32
CA PRO A 4 -3.78 -5.19 11.04
C PRO A 4 -2.94 -3.93 10.85
N ARG A 5 -1.87 -4.04 10.05
CA ARG A 5 -0.93 -2.96 9.72
C ARG A 5 -0.76 -2.83 8.21
N PRO A 6 -1.76 -2.32 7.49
CA PRO A 6 -1.69 -2.29 6.03
C PRO A 6 -0.62 -1.31 5.54
N ILE A 7 0.01 -1.69 4.44
CA ILE A 7 0.80 -0.83 3.57
C ILE A 7 0.08 -0.83 2.22
N PHE A 8 -0.10 0.35 1.63
CA PHE A 8 -0.79 0.47 0.36
C PHE A 8 0.21 0.57 -0.78
N TYR A 9 -0.08 -0.12 -1.88
CA TYR A 9 0.71 -0.08 -3.10
C TYR A 9 -0.19 0.30 -4.27
N LYS A 10 0.28 1.21 -5.11
CA LYS A 10 -0.33 1.51 -6.42
C LYS A 10 0.62 1.03 -7.50
N VAL A 11 0.22 -0.03 -8.18
CA VAL A 11 0.94 -0.63 -9.30
C VAL A 11 0.32 -0.10 -10.58
N PRO A 12 1.09 0.57 -11.46
CA PRO A 12 0.57 0.95 -12.78
C PRO A 12 0.43 -0.32 -13.63
N VAL A 13 -0.81 -0.71 -13.91
CA VAL A 13 -1.09 -1.86 -14.79
C VAL A 13 -1.12 -1.36 -16.23
N THR A 14 -0.01 -1.55 -16.94
CA THR A 14 0.12 -1.21 -18.37
C THR A 14 -0.03 -2.46 -19.24
N GLN A 15 -0.37 -2.27 -20.51
CA GLN A 15 -0.46 -3.37 -21.48
C GLN A 15 0.88 -4.11 -21.62
N ASP A 16 2.00 -3.38 -21.63
CA ASP A 16 3.34 -3.96 -21.70
C ASP A 16 3.62 -4.85 -20.50
N LEU A 17 3.30 -4.38 -19.28
CA LEU A 17 3.47 -5.17 -18.06
C LEU A 17 2.66 -6.47 -18.13
N VAL A 18 1.41 -6.40 -18.60
CA VAL A 18 0.56 -7.59 -18.78
C VAL A 18 1.16 -8.55 -19.81
N SER A 19 1.68 -8.03 -20.93
CA SER A 19 2.31 -8.85 -21.96
C SER A 19 3.52 -9.61 -21.42
N TYR A 20 4.46 -8.93 -20.75
CA TYR A 20 5.65 -9.55 -20.17
C TYR A 20 5.28 -10.60 -19.10
N LEU A 21 4.31 -10.32 -18.23
CA LEU A 21 3.83 -11.28 -17.24
C LEU A 21 3.20 -12.51 -17.91
N SER A 22 2.42 -12.32 -18.98
CA SER A 22 1.76 -13.43 -19.68
C SER A 22 2.74 -14.38 -20.38
N THR A 23 3.91 -13.87 -20.78
CA THR A 23 4.98 -14.67 -21.41
C THR A 23 6.03 -15.16 -20.41
N GLY A 24 5.88 -14.86 -19.12
CA GLY A 24 6.84 -15.23 -18.08
C GLY A 24 8.18 -14.50 -18.19
N GLN A 25 8.20 -13.32 -18.81
CA GLN A 25 9.39 -12.52 -19.03
C GLN A 25 9.44 -11.32 -18.09
N TYR A 26 10.64 -10.84 -17.81
CA TYR A 26 10.82 -9.58 -17.08
C TYR A 26 10.76 -8.41 -18.07
N PRO A 27 10.00 -7.34 -17.77
CA PRO A 27 10.05 -6.10 -18.53
C PRO A 27 11.48 -5.54 -18.57
N SER A 28 11.90 -5.01 -19.72
CA SER A 28 13.20 -4.36 -19.87
C SER A 28 13.30 -3.07 -19.06
N GLN A 29 12.17 -2.37 -18.87
CA GLN A 29 12.06 -1.20 -18.01
C GLN A 29 11.46 -1.55 -16.66
N PRO A 30 12.04 -1.06 -15.55
CA PRO A 30 11.48 -1.27 -14.22
C PRO A 30 10.05 -0.72 -14.10
N THR A 31 9.14 -1.53 -13.55
CA THR A 31 7.81 -1.05 -13.16
C THR A 31 7.92 -0.21 -11.89
N ILE A 32 7.61 1.08 -11.98
CA ILE A 32 7.64 1.98 -10.82
C ILE A 32 6.32 1.85 -10.04
N VAL A 33 6.41 1.31 -8.83
CA VAL A 33 5.28 1.13 -7.90
C VAL A 33 5.30 2.22 -6.85
N GLN A 34 4.16 2.86 -6.60
CA GLN A 34 4.03 3.81 -5.51
C GLN A 34 3.65 3.07 -4.22
N ARG A 35 4.30 3.41 -3.11
CA ARG A 35 4.05 2.81 -1.80
C ARG A 35 3.66 3.88 -0.80
N LEU A 36 2.56 3.67 -0.08
CA LEU A 36 2.12 4.48 1.03
C LEU A 36 2.13 3.66 2.32
N VAL A 37 3.08 3.99 3.20
CA VAL A 37 3.06 3.55 4.60
C VAL A 37 2.22 4.56 5.38
N PRO A 38 1.18 4.13 6.12
CA PRO A 38 0.34 5.05 6.88
C PRO A 38 1.18 5.93 7.83
N PRO A 39 1.02 7.27 7.78
CA PRO A 39 1.78 8.20 8.62
C PRO A 39 1.15 8.30 10.01
N VAL A 40 1.18 7.19 10.75
CA VAL A 40 0.77 7.14 12.16
C VAL A 40 1.77 7.89 13.04
N ALA A 41 1.30 8.43 14.17
CA ALA A 41 2.11 9.29 15.03
C ALA A 41 3.23 8.52 15.75
N ASP A 42 2.88 7.37 16.33
CA ASP A 42 3.83 6.48 17.02
C ASP A 42 4.00 5.18 16.23
N LYS A 43 5.15 5.07 15.56
CA LYS A 43 5.47 3.91 14.74
C LYS A 43 5.77 2.67 15.57
N GLU A 44 6.40 2.82 16.73
CA GLU A 44 6.75 1.70 17.59
C GLU A 44 5.48 1.08 18.19
N ALA A 45 4.60 1.93 18.73
CA ALA A 45 3.30 1.48 19.23
C ALA A 45 2.45 0.87 18.10
N TYR A 46 2.47 1.45 16.90
CA TYR A 46 1.76 0.87 15.76
C TYR A 46 2.33 -0.47 15.32
N MET A 47 3.64 -0.71 15.48
CA MET A 47 4.23 -2.03 15.18
C MET A 47 3.76 -3.11 16.15
N VAL A 48 3.45 -2.75 17.39
CA VAL A 48 2.94 -3.69 18.40
C VAL A 48 1.43 -3.87 18.30
N HIS A 49 0.68 -2.78 18.10
CA HIS A 49 -0.77 -2.76 18.25
C HIS A 49 -1.54 -2.68 16.92
N GLY A 50 -0.87 -2.28 15.84
CA GLY A 50 -1.48 -2.01 14.54
C GLY A 50 -2.65 -1.05 14.63
N MET A 51 -3.69 -1.29 13.83
CA MET A 51 -4.93 -0.49 13.86
C MET A 51 -5.85 -0.77 15.07
N ASN A 52 -5.33 -1.35 16.16
CA ASN A 52 -6.15 -1.52 17.36
C ASN A 52 -6.55 -0.17 17.98
N PRO A 53 -5.63 0.81 18.17
CA PRO A 53 -6.01 2.16 18.57
C PRO A 53 -6.85 2.85 17.49
N LEU A 54 -7.91 3.54 17.92
CA LEU A 54 -8.84 4.21 17.01
C LEU A 54 -8.17 5.35 16.21
N ALA A 55 -7.17 6.01 16.80
CA ALA A 55 -6.42 7.07 16.14
C ALA A 55 -5.67 6.53 14.90
N ASP A 56 -4.93 5.44 15.05
CA ASP A 56 -4.18 4.80 13.96
C ASP A 56 -5.13 4.25 12.91
N ARG A 57 -6.20 3.58 13.34
CA ARG A 57 -7.26 3.09 12.43
C ARG A 57 -7.84 4.21 11.57
N ARG A 58 -8.11 5.38 12.16
CA ARG A 58 -8.60 6.56 11.42
C ARG A 58 -7.58 7.09 10.41
N VAL A 59 -6.29 7.09 10.75
CA VAL A 59 -5.22 7.46 9.80
C VAL A 59 -5.21 6.50 8.62
N VAL A 60 -5.23 5.19 8.89
CA VAL A 60 -5.19 4.17 7.84
C VAL A 60 -6.39 4.27 6.90
N PHE A 61 -7.61 4.43 7.41
CA PHE A 61 -8.79 4.57 6.55
C PHE A 61 -8.78 5.86 5.72
N ARG A 62 -8.17 6.95 6.23
CA ARG A 62 -7.94 8.15 5.42
C ARG A 62 -6.97 7.89 4.28
N CYS A 63 -5.89 7.14 4.53
CA CYS A 63 -4.97 6.70 3.48
C CYS A 63 -5.68 5.86 2.42
N LEU A 64 -6.51 4.89 2.82
CA LEU A 64 -7.30 4.07 1.89
C LEU A 64 -8.22 4.94 1.01
N LYS A 65 -8.97 5.87 1.62
CA LYS A 65 -9.85 6.79 0.88
C LYS A 65 -9.07 7.67 -0.10
N ALA A 66 -7.94 8.22 0.32
CA ALA A 66 -7.12 9.07 -0.53
C ALA A 66 -6.54 8.29 -1.71
N MET A 67 -6.08 7.06 -1.50
CA MET A 67 -5.59 6.18 -2.56
C MET A 67 -6.68 5.84 -3.57
N GLY A 68 -7.91 5.57 -3.11
CA GLY A 68 -9.05 5.32 -3.99
C GLY A 68 -9.39 6.51 -4.89
N ALA A 69 -9.18 7.75 -4.43
CA ALA A 69 -9.38 8.95 -5.25
C ALA A 69 -8.26 9.21 -6.28
N LEU A 70 -7.16 8.45 -6.23
CA LEU A 70 -6.05 8.52 -7.18
C LEU A 70 -6.10 7.42 -8.24
N LEU A 71 -7.11 6.55 -8.20
CA LEU A 71 -7.40 5.51 -9.21
C LEU A 71 -8.34 6.08 -10.26
#